data_AF-N6WCA9-F1
#
_entry.id   AF-N6WCA9-F1
#
_cell.length_a   1.000
_cell.length_b   1.000
_cell.length_c   1.000
_cell.angle_alpha   90.00
_cell.angle_beta   90.00
_cell.angle_gamma   90.00
#
_symmetry.space_group_name_H-M   'P 1'
#
loop_
_entity.id
_entity.type
_entity.pdbx_description
1 polymer ?
#
loop_
_entity_poly.entity_id
_entity_poly.type
_entity_poly.pdbx_seq_one_letter_code
_entity_poly.pdbx_strand_id
1 'polypeptide(L)'
;MTEDPRGALERLITAFHEHFAIARQGDDADAEALESAEETLRDAFFTYDDELFTGFGVELPFDLLDDDYDEDEDYEEDEDFEDDEDSDDGFVDVDD
;
A
#
# COMPACT_ATOMS: atom_id res chain seq x y z
N MET A 1 -8.64 1.90 -20.93
CA MET A 1 -8.05 0.64 -21.44
C MET A 1 -7.91 -0.20 -20.20
N THR A 2 -8.70 -1.26 -20.05
CA THR A 2 -8.58 -2.11 -18.85
C THR A 2 -7.37 -3.00 -19.10
N GLU A 3 -6.24 -2.64 -18.51
CA GLU A 3 -5.02 -3.42 -18.61
C GLU A 3 -5.17 -4.63 -17.70
N ASP A 4 -4.78 -5.81 -18.19
CA ASP A 4 -4.91 -7.02 -17.37
C ASP A 4 -4.06 -6.83 -16.10
N PRO A 5 -4.60 -7.04 -14.89
CA PRO A 5 -3.87 -6.80 -13.64
C PRO A 5 -2.59 -7.66 -13.56
N ARG A 6 -2.56 -8.80 -14.25
CA ARG A 6 -1.33 -9.58 -14.41
C ARG A 6 -0.29 -8.87 -15.27
N GLY A 7 -0.72 -8.19 -16.33
CA GLY A 7 0.14 -7.37 -17.18
C GLY A 7 0.70 -6.17 -16.43
N ALA A 8 -0.10 -5.51 -15.60
CA ALA A 8 0.36 -4.45 -14.72
C ALA A 8 1.37 -4.97 -13.67
N LEU A 9 1.12 -6.13 -13.06
CA LEU A 9 2.06 -6.78 -12.14
C LEU A 9 3.42 -7.09 -12.80
N GLU A 10 3.43 -7.64 -14.02
CA GLU A 10 4.68 -7.94 -14.74
C GLU A 10 5.47 -6.66 -15.05
N ARG A 11 4.78 -5.54 -15.32
CA ARG A 11 5.45 -4.24 -15.49
C ARG A 11 6.06 -3.74 -14.18
N LEU A 12 5.32 -3.84 -13.08
CA LEU A 12 5.82 -3.48 -11.75
C LEU A 12 7.08 -4.29 -11.38
N ILE A 13 7.06 -5.62 -11.60
CA ILE A 13 8.22 -6.48 -11.37
C ILE A 13 9.40 -6.08 -12.26
N THR A 14 9.14 -5.72 -13.52
CA THR A 14 10.18 -5.27 -14.45
C THR A 14 10.81 -3.95 -13.98
N ALA A 15 9.99 -2.99 -13.55
CA ALA A 15 10.47 -1.72 -13.02
C ALA A 15 11.34 -1.91 -11.76
N PHE A 16 10.98 -2.84 -10.87
CA PHE A 16 11.83 -3.20 -9.72
C PHE A 16 13.21 -3.74 -10.17
N HIS A 17 13.25 -4.59 -11.20
CA HIS A 17 14.52 -5.10 -11.71
C HIS A 17 15.38 -3.99 -12.34
N GLU A 18 14.78 -3.05 -13.06
CA GLU A 18 15.49 -1.92 -13.68
C GLU A 18 16.04 -0.97 -12.63
N HIS A 19 15.21 -0.55 -11.67
CA HIS A 19 15.62 0.25 -10.52
C HIS A 19 16.78 -0.42 -9.77
N PHE A 20 16.67 -1.72 -9.44
CA PHE A 20 17.76 -2.45 -8.77
C PHE A 20 19.05 -2.53 -9.62
N ALA A 21 18.93 -2.69 -10.94
CA ALA A 21 20.07 -2.76 -11.85
C ALA A 21 20.87 -1.45 -11.89
N ILE A 22 20.23 -0.31 -11.65
CA ILE A 22 20.85 1.01 -11.53
C ILE A 22 21.35 1.23 -10.10
N ALA A 23 20.50 1.03 -9.09
CA ALA A 23 20.83 1.24 -7.68
C ALA A 23 22.05 0.42 -7.21
N ARG A 24 22.22 -0.81 -7.71
CA ARG A 24 23.39 -1.65 -7.37
C ARG A 24 24.74 -1.06 -7.81
N GLN A 25 24.74 -0.06 -8.69
CA GLN A 25 25.95 0.62 -9.17
C GLN A 25 26.49 1.61 -8.12
N GLY A 26 25.70 1.98 -7.10
CA GLY A 26 26.14 2.83 -5.99
C GLY A 26 26.52 4.23 -6.46
N ASP A 27 27.68 4.74 -6.02
CA ASP A 27 28.22 6.05 -6.41
C ASP A 27 28.48 6.20 -7.93
N ASP A 28 28.61 5.10 -8.66
CA ASP A 28 28.78 5.12 -10.13
C ASP A 28 27.44 5.13 -10.88
N ALA A 29 26.30 5.12 -10.16
CA ALA A 29 24.98 5.16 -10.77
C ALA A 29 24.70 6.52 -11.42
N ASP A 30 24.17 6.50 -12.64
CA ASP A 30 23.64 7.69 -13.29
C ASP A 30 22.41 8.18 -12.51
N ALA A 31 22.53 9.33 -11.84
CA ALA A 31 21.45 9.88 -11.01
C ALA A 31 20.18 10.15 -11.82
N GLU A 32 20.33 10.65 -13.06
CA GLU A 32 19.20 10.87 -13.98
C GLU A 32 18.51 9.56 -14.38
N ALA A 33 19.28 8.49 -14.56
CA ALA A 33 18.72 7.18 -14.86
C ALA A 33 18.02 6.55 -13.65
N LEU A 34 18.55 6.79 -12.45
CA LEU A 34 17.94 6.33 -11.21
C LEU A 34 16.59 7.01 -10.99
N GLU A 35 16.54 8.35 -11.07
CA GLU A 35 15.30 9.13 -10.97
C GLU A 35 14.26 8.66 -11.99
N SER A 36 14.64 8.49 -13.25
CA SER A 36 13.71 7.99 -14.28
C SER A 36 13.20 6.57 -14.00
N ALA A 37 14.04 5.70 -13.43
CA ALA A 37 13.64 4.36 -13.02
C ALA A 37 12.72 4.38 -11.80
N GLU A 38 12.93 5.31 -10.86
CA GLU A 38 12.04 5.55 -9.72
C GLU A 38 10.67 6.07 -10.19
N GLU A 39 10.62 7.05 -11.08
CA GLU A 39 9.37 7.54 -11.68
C GLU A 39 8.61 6.40 -12.39
N THR A 40 9.32 5.60 -13.17
CA THR A 40 8.73 4.43 -13.87
C THR A 40 8.20 3.40 -12.88
N LEU A 41 8.91 3.17 -11.78
CA LEU A 41 8.48 2.26 -10.71
C LEU A 41 7.21 2.77 -10.03
N ARG A 42 7.15 4.08 -9.73
CA ARG A 42 5.96 4.71 -9.13
C ARG A 42 4.74 4.61 -10.05
N ASP A 43 4.90 4.95 -11.33
CA ASP A 43 3.82 4.85 -12.32
C ASP A 43 3.30 3.41 -12.46
N ALA A 44 4.22 2.43 -12.53
CA ALA A 44 3.85 1.01 -12.61
C ALA A 44 3.13 0.52 -11.35
N PHE A 45 3.49 1.05 -10.18
CA PHE A 45 2.82 0.73 -8.92
C PHE A 45 1.39 1.24 -8.91
N PHE A 46 1.15 2.53 -9.17
CA PHE A 46 -0.19 3.10 -9.22
C PHE A 46 -1.08 2.44 -10.27
N THR A 47 -0.49 2.10 -11.43
CA THR A 47 -1.20 1.36 -12.48
C THR A 47 -1.63 -0.03 -11.99
N TYR A 48 -0.77 -0.73 -11.25
CA TYR A 48 -1.11 -2.05 -10.72
C TYR A 48 -2.20 -1.98 -9.65
N ASP A 49 -2.14 -1.00 -8.75
CA ASP A 49 -3.15 -0.79 -7.72
C ASP A 49 -4.52 -0.42 -8.32
N ASP A 50 -4.57 0.52 -9.28
CA ASP A 50 -5.81 0.91 -9.97
C ASP A 50 -6.44 -0.28 -10.73
N GLU A 51 -5.63 -1.11 -11.40
CA GLU A 51 -6.13 -2.30 -12.09
C GLU A 51 -6.56 -3.41 -11.13
N LEU A 52 -5.93 -3.52 -9.95
CA LEU A 52 -6.36 -4.41 -8.86
C LEU A 52 -7.73 -3.99 -8.33
N PHE A 53 -7.92 -2.69 -8.08
CA PHE A 53 -9.17 -2.13 -7.61
C PHE A 53 -10.26 -2.25 -8.67
N THR A 54 -9.96 -1.91 -9.92
CA THR A 54 -10.90 -2.01 -11.05
C THR A 54 -11.29 -3.46 -11.35
N GLY A 55 -10.34 -4.40 -11.29
CA GLY A 55 -10.55 -5.79 -11.65
C GLY A 55 -11.19 -6.63 -10.54
N PHE A 56 -10.77 -6.41 -9.30
CA PHE A 56 -11.12 -7.25 -8.15
C PHE A 56 -11.77 -6.49 -6.99
N GLY A 57 -11.76 -5.16 -6.99
CA GLY A 57 -12.27 -4.34 -5.89
C GLY A 57 -11.40 -4.43 -4.64
N VAL A 58 -10.11 -4.69 -4.81
CA VAL A 58 -9.14 -4.79 -3.71
C VAL A 58 -7.99 -3.83 -3.97
N GLU A 59 -7.49 -3.22 -2.90
CA GLU A 59 -6.36 -2.28 -2.94
C GLU A 59 -5.14 -2.96 -2.30
N LEU A 60 -3.95 -2.44 -2.58
CA LEU A 60 -2.73 -2.89 -1.93
C LEU A 60 -2.73 -2.55 -0.44
N PRO A 61 -2.13 -3.40 0.42
CA PRO A 61 -2.06 -3.14 1.86
C PRO A 61 -0.99 -2.11 2.24
N PHE A 62 -0.37 -1.46 1.26
CA PHE A 62 0.66 -0.42 1.42
C PHE A 62 0.57 0.52 0.23
N ASP A 63 0.86 1.79 0.46
CA ASP A 63 0.89 2.85 -0.54
C ASP A 63 2.28 3.45 -0.68
N LEU A 64 2.52 4.09 -1.83
CA LEU A 64 3.69 4.94 -2.00
C LEU A 64 3.49 6.22 -1.19
N LEU A 65 4.45 6.52 -0.32
CA LEU A 65 4.59 7.86 0.23
C LEU A 65 4.93 8.78 -0.95
N ASP A 66 4.03 9.70 -1.28
CA ASP A 66 4.37 10.80 -2.18
C ASP A 66 5.46 11.65 -1.53
N ASP A 67 6.35 12.25 -2.33
CA ASP A 67 7.40 13.13 -1.81
C ASP A 67 6.83 14.40 -1.13
N ASP A 68 5.52 14.65 -1.31
CA ASP A 68 4.74 15.70 -0.64
C ASP A 68 4.12 15.27 0.71
N TYR A 69 4.33 14.02 1.18
CA TYR A 69 4.06 13.67 2.57
C TYR A 69 5.12 14.30 3.48
N ASP A 70 4.96 15.60 3.74
CA ASP A 70 5.66 16.31 4.81
C ASP A 70 5.55 15.47 6.10
N GLU A 71 6.69 15.22 6.73
CA GLU A 71 6.92 14.38 7.92
C GLU A 71 6.17 14.81 9.21
N ASP A 72 5.14 15.66 9.09
CA ASP A 72 4.42 16.34 10.18
C ASP A 72 2.95 15.87 10.37
N GLU A 73 2.51 14.79 9.72
CA GLU A 73 1.24 14.14 10.08
C GLU A 73 1.46 13.16 11.25
N ASP A 74 1.52 13.72 12.46
CA ASP A 74 1.34 13.02 13.73
C ASP A 74 0.03 12.22 13.63
N TYR A 75 0.13 10.92 13.36
CA TYR A 75 -0.98 9.97 13.45
C TYR A 75 -1.43 9.92 14.92
N GLU A 76 -2.31 10.82 15.33
CA GLU A 76 -3.06 10.68 16.59
C GLU A 76 -3.97 9.45 16.42
N GLU A 77 -3.45 8.31 16.87
CA GLU A 77 -4.17 7.05 17.05
C GLU A 77 -5.31 7.31 18.05
N ASP A 78 -6.50 7.58 17.52
CA ASP A 78 -7.73 7.75 18.29
C ASP A 78 -8.18 6.37 18.81
N GLU A 79 -7.47 5.85 19.82
CA GLU A 79 -7.82 4.62 20.55
C GLU A 79 -8.89 4.89 21.61
N ASP A 80 -10.12 5.20 21.21
CA ASP A 80 -11.29 5.13 22.09
C ASP A 80 -12.22 3.98 21.64
N PHE A 81 -11.71 2.75 21.77
CA PHE A 81 -12.57 1.56 21.85
C PHE A 81 -13.19 1.50 23.25
N GLU A 82 -14.32 2.17 23.45
CA GLU A 82 -15.20 1.91 24.59
C GLU A 82 -15.82 0.50 24.43
N ASP A 83 -15.24 -0.45 25.15
CA ASP A 83 -15.70 -1.83 25.29
C ASP A 83 -17.06 -1.88 26.02
N ASP A 84 -18.14 -2.01 25.26
CA ASP A 84 -19.51 -2.17 25.74
C ASP A 84 -19.74 -3.63 26.19
N GLU A 85 -19.28 -3.98 27.40
CA GLU A 85 -19.49 -5.31 28.00
C GLU A 85 -20.27 -5.29 29.32
N ASP A 86 -21.55 -4.93 29.31
CA ASP A 86 -22.46 -5.46 30.33
C ASP A 86 -23.85 -5.75 29.75
N SER A 87 -23.93 -6.86 29.02
CA SER A 87 -25.20 -7.51 28.67
C SER A 87 -25.89 -8.02 29.93
N ASP A 88 -26.96 -7.32 30.29
CA ASP A 88 -28.07 -7.76 31.14
C ASP A 88 -28.55 -9.18 30.75
N ASP A 89 -28.18 -10.21 31.52
CA ASP A 89 -28.87 -11.50 31.51
C ASP A 89 -29.55 -11.73 32.87
N GLY A 90 -30.78 -11.26 32.94
CA GLY A 90 -31.69 -11.47 34.05
C GLY A 90 -32.15 -12.93 34.18
N PHE A 91 -32.06 -13.42 35.43
CA PHE A 91 -33.04 -14.28 36.11
C PHE A 91 -33.24 -15.73 35.61
N VAL A 92 -32.88 -16.70 36.47
CA VAL A 92 -33.72 -17.88 36.74
C VAL A 92 -33.67 -18.28 38.22
N ASP A 93 -34.82 -18.20 38.87
CA ASP A 93 -35.14 -18.73 40.19
C ASP A 93 -35.33 -20.25 40.10
N VAL A 94 -34.57 -21.05 40.87
CA VAL A 94 -34.84 -22.47 41.10
C VAL A 94 -34.58 -22.80 42.56
N ASP A 95 -35.68 -22.89 43.31
CA ASP A 95 -35.88 -23.61 44.58
C ASP A 95 -35.07 -24.93 44.65
N ASP A 96 -34.19 -25.08 45.67
CA ASP A 96 -34.03 -26.28 46.53
C ASP A 96 -33.24 -25.94 47.82
#